data_AF-A0A2V6KLV2-F1
#
_entry.id   AF-A0A2V6KLV2-F1
#
_cell.length_a   1.000
_cell.length_b   1.000
_cell.length_c   1.000
_cell.angle_alpha   90.00
_cell.angle_beta   90.00
_cell.angle_gamma   90.00
#
_symmetry.space_group_name_H-M   'P 1'
#
loop_
_entity.id
_entity.type
_entity.pdbx_description
1 polymer ?
#
loop_
_entity_poly.entity_id
_entity_poly.type
_entity_poly.pdbx_seq_one_letter_code
_entity_poly.pdbx_strand_id
1 'polypeptide(L)'
;MTSGPVTVYQQSTYQPDTTWRWMGSAAMDGQGNLAIGFSASSSSIHPQLRYAGRLATDPLNTLSQGEAHLYDGAGSQTGSGNRWGDYSSLTIDPVDDTTFWYTNEYYSSTTSYNWRTRIGSFKLATGTPTPTPTATATPTTTPTATPTVSPTPSPTPTPTATPTSTPTPTPTATPTPTPTQLIMNGALEGSISPWVLSGSGAFYTNNGNYPHGGTGYMYFGVNNNVTGQVYQTV
;
A
#
# COMPACT_ATOMS: atom_id res chain seq x y z
N MET A 1 11.60 -26.67 17.57
CA MET A 1 12.66 -25.85 16.94
C MET A 1 13.37 -26.70 15.92
N THR A 2 13.42 -26.27 14.66
CA THR A 2 14.16 -26.97 13.60
C THR A 2 15.66 -26.74 13.80
N SER A 3 16.43 -27.80 14.04
CA SER A 3 17.90 -27.70 14.11
C SER A 3 18.49 -27.69 12.70
N GLY A 4 19.29 -26.69 12.36
CA GLY A 4 20.01 -26.60 11.10
C GLY A 4 20.71 -25.25 10.94
N PRO A 5 21.68 -25.14 10.03
CA PRO A 5 22.30 -23.86 9.72
C PRO A 5 21.24 -22.87 9.20
N VAL A 6 21.23 -21.65 9.72
CA VAL A 6 20.39 -20.57 9.22
C VAL A 6 20.87 -20.21 7.82
N THR A 7 19.97 -20.24 6.85
CA THR A 7 20.24 -19.82 5.47
C THR A 7 19.31 -18.67 5.09
N VAL A 8 19.80 -17.78 4.23
CA VAL A 8 18.97 -16.70 3.67
C VAL A 8 17.99 -17.32 2.67
N TYR A 9 16.70 -17.20 2.97
CA TYR A 9 15.65 -17.71 2.08
C TYR A 9 15.41 -16.77 0.88
N GLN A 10 15.36 -15.47 1.14
CA GLN A 10 15.22 -14.43 0.11
C GLN A 10 15.89 -13.12 0.55
N GLN A 11 16.41 -12.36 -0.40
CA GLN A 11 16.96 -11.02 -0.22
C GLN A 11 16.91 -10.23 -1.53
N SER A 12 16.66 -8.93 -1.46
CA SER A 12 16.81 -8.02 -2.61
C SER A 12 16.91 -6.57 -2.15
N THR A 13 17.29 -5.71 -3.09
CA THR A 13 17.19 -4.25 -2.94
C THR A 13 15.96 -3.77 -3.69
N TYR A 14 15.09 -3.00 -3.03
CA TYR A 14 13.92 -2.41 -3.66
C TYR A 14 14.11 -0.92 -3.89
N GLN A 15 14.42 -0.54 -5.13
CA GLN A 15 14.61 0.84 -5.57
C GLN A 15 14.08 0.98 -7.02
N PRO A 16 12.75 0.90 -7.24
CA PRO A 16 12.16 0.91 -8.58
C PRO A 16 12.29 2.26 -9.31
N ASP A 17 12.61 3.34 -8.59
CA ASP A 17 12.70 4.70 -9.12
C ASP A 17 13.79 5.51 -8.36
N THR A 18 13.79 6.83 -8.50
CA THR A 18 14.70 7.75 -7.80
C THR A 18 14.19 8.23 -6.44
N THR A 19 13.03 7.75 -5.97
CA THR A 19 12.46 8.08 -4.67
C THR A 19 13.21 7.35 -3.57
N TRP A 20 13.65 8.05 -2.53
CA TRP A 20 14.30 7.42 -1.38
C TRP A 20 13.27 6.69 -0.52
N ARG A 21 13.67 5.52 0.01
CA ARG A 21 12.85 4.70 0.90
C ARG A 21 13.64 4.39 2.16
N TRP A 22 13.07 4.65 3.33
CA TRP A 22 13.73 4.41 4.61
C TRP A 22 12.74 3.98 5.70
N MET A 23 13.27 3.48 6.82
CA MET A 23 12.50 3.00 7.98
C MET A 23 11.50 1.91 7.60
N GLY A 24 11.99 0.89 6.90
CA GLY A 24 11.20 -0.25 6.47
C GLY A 24 10.72 -1.11 7.64
N SER A 25 9.46 -1.55 7.58
CA SER A 25 8.89 -2.55 8.47
C SER A 25 8.17 -3.60 7.63
N ALA A 26 8.38 -4.88 7.91
CA ALA A 26 7.89 -5.99 7.10
C ALA A 26 7.06 -6.96 7.93
N ALA A 27 6.01 -7.50 7.32
CA ALA A 27 5.15 -8.53 7.89
C ALA A 27 4.74 -9.52 6.81
N MET A 28 4.46 -10.75 7.21
CA MET A 28 3.98 -11.81 6.33
C MET A 28 2.65 -12.32 6.89
N ASP A 29 1.63 -12.39 6.05
CA ASP A 29 0.30 -12.85 6.43
C ASP A 29 0.23 -14.39 6.52
N GLY A 30 -0.90 -14.94 7.00
CA GLY A 30 -1.12 -16.38 7.12
C GLY A 30 -1.12 -17.14 5.80
N GLN A 31 -1.22 -16.45 4.66
CA GLN A 31 -1.16 -17.02 3.32
C GLN A 31 0.27 -17.01 2.76
N GLY A 32 1.25 -16.45 3.48
CA GLY A 32 2.64 -16.31 3.05
C GLY A 32 2.90 -15.10 2.16
N ASN A 33 1.95 -14.17 2.04
CA ASN A 33 2.14 -12.92 1.33
C ASN A 33 2.97 -11.96 2.20
N LEU A 34 3.98 -11.33 1.61
CA LEU A 34 4.89 -10.41 2.31
C LEU A 34 4.55 -8.97 1.91
N ALA A 35 4.39 -8.10 2.88
CA ALA A 35 4.36 -6.65 2.66
C ALA A 35 5.50 -5.97 3.43
N ILE A 36 5.95 -4.85 2.87
CA ILE A 36 6.95 -3.97 3.47
C ILE A 36 6.42 -2.55 3.39
N GLY A 37 6.19 -1.92 4.55
CA GLY A 37 5.87 -0.51 4.69
C GLY A 37 7.15 0.30 4.89
N PHE A 38 7.25 1.49 4.30
CA PHE A 38 8.39 2.41 4.49
C PHE A 38 7.95 3.87 4.37
N SER A 39 8.82 4.78 4.77
CA SER A 39 8.74 6.20 4.39
C SER A 39 9.32 6.39 3.00
N ALA A 40 8.74 7.28 2.19
CA ALA A 40 9.20 7.60 0.84
C ALA A 40 9.30 9.11 0.58
N SER A 41 10.39 9.60 0.00
CA SER A 41 10.60 11.04 -0.28
C SER A 41 11.63 11.29 -1.36
N SER A 42 11.55 12.48 -1.94
CA SER A 42 12.47 12.98 -2.95
C SER A 42 12.54 14.52 -2.86
N SER A 43 13.26 15.16 -3.79
CA SER A 43 13.21 16.61 -3.94
C SER A 43 11.85 17.15 -4.37
N SER A 44 10.95 16.32 -4.88
CA SER A 44 9.63 16.71 -5.39
C SER A 44 8.45 16.21 -4.56
N ILE A 45 8.67 15.31 -3.59
CA ILE A 45 7.62 14.79 -2.71
C ILE A 45 8.04 14.90 -1.25
N HIS A 46 7.13 15.43 -0.42
CA HIS A 46 7.23 15.32 1.03
C HIS A 46 7.22 13.86 1.47
N PRO A 47 7.79 13.51 2.64
CA PRO A 47 7.70 12.17 3.19
C PRO A 47 6.28 11.60 3.17
N GLN A 48 6.14 10.46 2.50
CA GLN A 48 4.90 9.71 2.35
C GLN A 48 5.01 8.37 3.05
N LEU A 49 3.87 7.81 3.44
CA LEU A 49 3.75 6.42 3.87
C LEU A 49 3.42 5.59 2.66
N ARG A 50 4.32 4.68 2.30
CA ARG A 50 4.12 3.76 1.18
C ARG A 50 4.34 2.33 1.62
N TYR A 51 3.82 1.40 0.84
CA TYR A 51 4.05 -0.02 1.02
C TYR A 51 4.22 -0.71 -0.33
N ALA A 52 4.99 -1.78 -0.33
CA ALA A 52 5.12 -2.68 -1.46
C ALA A 52 4.97 -4.13 -0.97
N GLY A 53 4.64 -5.04 -1.88
CA GLY A 53 4.37 -6.42 -1.48
C GLY A 53 4.63 -7.45 -2.55
N ARG A 54 4.60 -8.71 -2.10
CA ARG A 54 4.60 -9.90 -2.94
C ARG A 54 3.60 -10.90 -2.40
N LEU A 55 2.92 -11.60 -3.31
CA LEU A 55 2.15 -12.79 -2.97
C LEU A 55 3.10 -13.97 -2.73
N ALA A 56 2.62 -14.97 -2.00
CA ALA A 56 3.38 -16.22 -1.81
C ALA A 56 3.76 -16.89 -3.14
N THR A 57 2.93 -16.71 -4.17
CA THR A 57 3.12 -17.24 -5.53
C THR A 57 4.04 -16.39 -6.40
N ASP A 58 4.39 -15.17 -5.99
CA ASP A 58 5.30 -14.33 -6.76
C ASP A 58 6.72 -14.91 -6.71
N PRO A 59 7.57 -14.67 -7.74
CA PRO A 59 8.98 -15.02 -7.68
C PRO A 59 9.64 -14.53 -6.38
N LEU A 60 10.57 -15.32 -5.84
CA LEU A 60 11.37 -14.88 -4.70
C LEU A 60 12.20 -13.65 -5.08
N ASN A 61 12.56 -12.84 -4.08
CA ASN A 61 13.40 -11.66 -4.21
C ASN A 61 12.76 -10.50 -5.01
N THR A 62 11.46 -10.55 -5.31
CA THR A 62 10.74 -9.45 -5.98
C THR A 62 9.55 -8.97 -5.14
N LEU A 63 9.19 -7.68 -5.28
CA LEU A 63 7.94 -7.12 -4.74
C LEU A 63 6.97 -6.85 -5.91
N SER A 64 6.46 -7.94 -6.49
CA SER A 64 5.75 -7.91 -7.78
C SER A 64 4.38 -7.25 -7.73
N GLN A 65 3.80 -7.03 -6.55
CA GLN A 65 2.55 -6.29 -6.40
C GLN A 65 2.72 -4.77 -6.61
N GLY A 66 3.97 -4.31 -6.77
CA GLY A 66 4.29 -2.91 -6.93
C GLY A 66 4.23 -2.14 -5.62
N GLU A 67 4.27 -0.81 -5.73
CA GLU A 67 4.23 0.12 -4.62
C GLU A 67 2.92 0.90 -4.62
N ALA A 68 2.35 1.07 -3.43
CA ALA A 68 1.13 1.81 -3.20
C ALA A 68 1.34 2.87 -2.11
N HIS A 69 0.53 3.93 -2.18
CA HIS A 69 0.55 5.03 -1.23
C HIS A 69 -0.51 4.76 -0.16
N LEU A 70 -0.07 4.68 1.09
CA LEU A 70 -1.00 4.70 2.23
C LEU A 70 -1.40 6.13 2.57
N TYR A 71 -0.44 7.06 2.52
CA TYR A 71 -0.70 8.47 2.78
C TYR A 71 0.41 9.38 2.27
N ASP A 72 0.00 10.48 1.66
CA ASP A 72 0.91 11.52 1.18
C ASP A 72 1.02 12.62 2.24
N GLY A 73 2.17 12.70 2.91
CA GLY A 73 2.47 13.80 3.82
C GLY A 73 2.48 15.14 3.08
N ALA A 74 2.13 16.20 3.80
CA ALA A 74 2.04 17.56 3.26
C ALA A 74 3.16 18.47 3.75
N GLY A 75 4.19 17.90 4.39
CA GLY A 75 5.34 18.64 4.87
C GLY A 75 6.56 17.77 5.13
N SER A 76 7.70 18.43 5.34
CA SER A 76 8.96 17.79 5.69
C SER A 76 9.48 18.28 7.03
N GLN A 77 10.23 17.42 7.73
CA GLN A 77 11.01 17.83 8.88
C GLN A 77 12.16 18.75 8.44
N THR A 78 12.33 19.89 9.11
CA THR A 78 13.48 20.79 8.87
C THR A 78 14.54 20.76 9.97
N GLY A 79 14.24 20.14 11.13
CA GLY A 79 15.16 20.03 12.25
C GLY A 79 16.04 18.77 12.17
N SER A 80 17.24 18.82 12.76
CA SER A 80 18.22 17.73 12.78
C SER A 80 18.09 16.78 13.98
N GLY A 81 16.92 16.73 14.63
CA GLY A 81 16.69 15.94 15.84
C GLY A 81 16.81 14.42 15.67
N ASN A 82 17.02 13.90 14.44
CA ASN A 82 17.31 12.50 14.10
C ASN A 82 16.38 11.44 14.74
N ARG A 83 15.08 11.75 14.87
CA ARG A 83 14.07 10.88 15.50
C ARG A 83 13.01 10.34 14.53
N TRP A 84 13.20 10.58 13.23
CA TRP A 84 12.25 10.10 12.23
C TRP A 84 12.27 8.58 12.15
N GLY A 85 11.10 7.96 12.30
CA GLY A 85 10.90 6.52 12.14
C GLY A 85 10.93 5.72 13.44
N ASP A 86 10.97 6.39 14.59
CA ASP A 86 10.75 5.77 15.92
C ASP A 86 9.40 4.99 15.92
N TYR A 87 8.44 5.40 15.09
CA TYR A 87 7.12 4.79 15.00
C TYR A 87 6.80 4.12 13.65
N SER A 88 7.75 3.41 13.02
CA SER A 88 7.49 2.57 11.82
C SER A 88 7.22 1.10 12.17
N SER A 89 5.98 0.64 12.07
CA SER A 89 5.59 -0.73 12.38
C SER A 89 4.51 -1.26 11.47
N LEU A 90 4.77 -2.40 10.83
CA LEU A 90 3.83 -3.19 10.05
C LEU A 90 3.53 -4.49 10.79
N THR A 91 2.25 -4.79 11.03
CA THR A 91 1.80 -6.02 11.71
C THR A 91 0.61 -6.64 11.00
N ILE A 92 0.32 -7.90 11.31
CA ILE A 92 -0.86 -8.62 10.82
C ILE A 92 -1.98 -8.51 11.84
N ASP A 93 -3.22 -8.39 11.36
CA ASP A 93 -4.41 -8.51 12.17
C ASP A 93 -4.61 -9.97 12.60
N PRO A 94 -4.57 -10.29 13.90
CA PRO A 94 -4.69 -11.67 14.37
C PRO A 94 -6.10 -12.26 14.19
N VAL A 95 -7.12 -11.45 13.88
CA VAL A 95 -8.50 -11.91 13.70
C VAL A 95 -8.68 -12.59 12.36
N ASP A 96 -8.11 -12.02 11.30
CA ASP A 96 -8.28 -12.53 9.94
C ASP A 96 -6.99 -13.00 9.26
N ASP A 97 -5.84 -12.82 9.90
CA ASP A 97 -4.51 -13.24 9.47
C ASP A 97 -4.14 -12.80 8.04
N THR A 98 -4.79 -11.75 7.53
CA THR A 98 -4.67 -11.26 6.14
C THR A 98 -4.65 -9.75 6.01
N THR A 99 -5.17 -9.02 7.00
CA THR A 99 -5.08 -7.55 7.07
C THR A 99 -3.72 -7.14 7.61
N PHE A 100 -3.03 -6.27 6.87
CA PHE A 100 -1.85 -5.58 7.34
C PHE A 100 -2.25 -4.27 8.00
N TRP A 101 -1.72 -3.99 9.18
CA TRP A 101 -1.82 -2.72 9.89
C TRP A 101 -0.47 -2.03 9.86
N TYR A 102 -0.40 -0.85 9.25
CA TYR A 102 0.82 -0.06 9.13
C TYR A 102 0.72 1.25 9.90
N THR A 103 1.69 1.48 10.77
CA THR A 103 1.90 2.71 11.53
C THR A 103 3.19 3.37 11.09
N ASN A 104 3.16 4.67 10.75
CA ASN A 104 4.36 5.47 10.54
C ASN A 104 4.11 6.96 10.79
N GLU A 105 5.18 7.73 10.83
CA GLU A 105 5.23 9.18 11.00
C GLU A 105 5.06 9.92 9.67
N TYR A 106 4.40 11.07 9.72
CA TYR A 106 4.28 12.01 8.64
C TYR A 106 4.25 13.44 9.16
N TYR A 107 4.39 14.43 8.28
CA TYR A 107 4.15 15.83 8.60
C TYR A 107 2.95 16.36 7.83
N SER A 108 2.03 17.04 8.52
CA SER A 108 0.90 17.75 7.91
C SER A 108 1.30 19.10 7.32
N SER A 109 2.45 19.64 7.74
CA SER A 109 3.05 20.88 7.26
C SER A 109 4.54 20.86 7.58
N THR A 110 5.35 21.56 6.79
CA THR A 110 6.81 21.60 6.98
C THR A 110 7.16 22.35 8.27
N THR A 111 7.74 21.65 9.24
CA THR A 111 8.15 22.23 10.53
C THR A 111 9.41 21.57 11.06
N SER A 112 10.09 22.21 12.02
CA SER A 112 11.28 21.64 12.65
C SER A 112 10.95 20.49 13.61
N TYR A 113 9.75 20.49 14.17
CA TYR A 113 9.27 19.54 15.16
C TYR A 113 7.73 19.62 15.24
N ASN A 114 7.02 18.68 14.62
CA ASN A 114 5.58 18.43 14.80
C ASN A 114 5.12 17.25 13.92
N TRP A 115 5.88 16.15 13.90
CA TRP A 115 5.42 14.96 13.19
C TRP A 115 4.13 14.44 13.84
N ARG A 116 3.36 13.70 13.05
CA ARG A 116 2.13 13.02 13.44
C ARG A 116 2.26 11.55 13.07
N THR A 117 1.62 10.68 13.84
CA THR A 117 1.50 9.27 13.47
C THR A 117 0.31 9.08 12.54
N ARG A 118 0.35 8.13 11.63
CA ARG A 118 -0.82 7.64 10.91
C ARG A 118 -0.85 6.13 10.94
N ILE A 119 -2.05 5.60 11.12
CA ILE A 119 -2.35 4.17 11.07
C ILE A 119 -3.24 3.94 9.85
N GLY A 120 -2.95 2.91 9.08
CA GLY A 120 -3.85 2.48 8.01
C GLY A 120 -3.72 0.99 7.77
N SER A 121 -4.72 0.43 7.11
CA SER A 121 -4.79 -1.00 6.84
C SER A 121 -4.92 -1.29 5.36
N PHE A 122 -4.41 -2.43 4.95
CA PHE A 122 -4.56 -2.93 3.58
C PHE A 122 -4.49 -4.47 3.57
N LYS A 123 -4.96 -5.07 2.48
CA LYS A 123 -4.76 -6.49 2.17
C LYS A 123 -4.04 -6.61 0.84
N LEU A 124 -3.23 -7.62 0.63
CA LEU A 124 -2.75 -7.93 -0.72
C LEU A 124 -3.85 -8.72 -1.45
N ALA A 125 -4.27 -8.26 -2.62
CA ALA A 125 -5.34 -8.93 -3.37
C ALA A 125 -4.84 -10.29 -3.89
N THR A 126 -5.49 -11.37 -3.50
CA THR A 126 -5.12 -12.75 -3.89
C THR A 126 -5.86 -13.25 -5.14
N GLY A 127 -6.58 -12.37 -5.84
CA GLY A 127 -7.30 -12.72 -7.07
C GLY A 127 -6.37 -12.83 -8.26
N THR A 128 -6.47 -13.93 -9.02
CA THR A 128 -5.96 -13.99 -10.39
C THR A 128 -6.58 -12.82 -11.17
N PRO A 129 -5.82 -11.99 -11.92
CA PRO A 129 -6.45 -10.98 -12.75
C PRO A 129 -7.43 -11.71 -13.67
N THR A 130 -8.72 -11.39 -13.55
CA THR A 130 -9.70 -11.86 -14.54
C THR A 130 -9.28 -11.22 -15.85
N PRO A 131 -9.00 -12.00 -16.92
CA PRO A 131 -8.65 -11.40 -18.20
C PRO A 131 -9.81 -10.49 -18.59
N THR A 132 -9.53 -9.18 -18.68
CA THR A 132 -10.47 -8.23 -19.28
C THR A 132 -10.75 -8.75 -20.69
N PRO A 133 -12.02 -8.98 -21.09
CA PRO A 133 -12.31 -9.45 -22.43
C PRO A 133 -11.69 -8.49 -23.44
N THR A 134 -10.67 -8.96 -24.15
CA THR A 134 -10.04 -8.22 -25.24
C THR A 134 -11.15 -7.88 -26.23
N ALA A 135 -11.32 -6.60 -26.57
CA ALA A 135 -12.27 -6.19 -27.60
C ALA A 135 -11.93 -6.96 -28.88
N THR A 136 -12.78 -7.92 -29.25
CA THR A 136 -12.69 -8.62 -30.53
C THR A 136 -12.80 -7.54 -31.61
N ALA A 137 -11.75 -7.38 -32.43
CA ALA A 137 -11.77 -6.41 -33.51
C ALA A 137 -13.03 -6.65 -34.36
N THR A 138 -13.94 -5.66 -34.38
CA THR A 138 -15.12 -5.70 -35.24
C THR A 138 -14.63 -5.85 -36.68
N PRO A 139 -15.09 -6.85 -37.45
CA PRO A 139 -14.64 -7.01 -38.83
C PRO A 139 -14.96 -5.73 -39.60
N THR A 140 -13.92 -5.00 -40.00
CA THR A 140 -14.05 -3.88 -40.93
C THR A 140 -14.53 -4.45 -42.26
N THR A 141 -15.71 -4.04 -42.70
CA THR A 141 -16.25 -4.41 -44.02
C THR A 141 -15.31 -3.88 -45.10
N THR A 142 -14.54 -4.75 -45.74
CA THR A 142 -13.74 -4.40 -46.91
C THR A 142 -14.68 -3.86 -48.00
N PRO A 143 -14.47 -2.63 -48.51
CA PRO A 143 -15.32 -2.08 -49.57
C PRO A 143 -15.26 -3.01 -50.78
N THR A 144 -16.43 -3.50 -51.20
CA THR A 144 -16.56 -4.33 -52.40
C THR A 144 -16.34 -3.43 -53.62
N ALA A 145 -15.31 -3.70 -54.42
CA ALA A 145 -15.05 -2.95 -55.64
C ALA A 145 -16.23 -3.12 -56.60
N THR A 146 -16.83 -1.99 -57.02
CA THR A 146 -17.84 -1.98 -58.08
C THR A 146 -17.21 -2.45 -59.40
N PRO A 147 -17.74 -3.48 -60.07
CA PRO A 147 -17.14 -4.00 -61.29
C PRO A 147 -17.29 -2.98 -62.43
N THR A 148 -16.18 -2.46 -62.92
CA THR A 148 -16.11 -1.79 -64.22
C THR A 148 -15.85 -2.83 -65.30
N VAL A 149 -16.76 -2.94 -66.26
CA VAL A 149 -16.60 -3.77 -67.46
C VAL A 149 -15.49 -3.20 -68.34
N SER A 150 -14.38 -3.94 -68.45
CA SER A 150 -13.27 -3.66 -69.37
C SER A 150 -12.70 -4.99 -69.88
N PRO A 151 -12.35 -5.13 -71.18
CA PRO A 151 -12.04 -6.41 -71.80
C PRO A 151 -10.81 -7.09 -71.19
N THR A 152 -10.96 -8.40 -70.98
CA THR A 152 -10.03 -9.36 -70.37
C THR A 152 -8.59 -9.29 -70.87
N PRO A 153 -7.61 -9.02 -69.97
CA PRO A 153 -6.26 -9.56 -70.06
C PRO A 153 -6.05 -10.75 -69.10
N SER A 154 -5.08 -11.58 -69.47
CA SER A 154 -4.59 -12.83 -68.85
C SER A 154 -4.59 -12.90 -67.30
N PRO A 155 -4.81 -14.08 -66.68
CA PRO A 155 -4.84 -14.24 -65.23
C PRO A 155 -3.52 -13.80 -64.59
N THR A 156 -3.60 -12.78 -63.74
CA THR A 156 -2.51 -12.34 -62.85
C THR A 156 -2.59 -13.15 -61.55
N PRO A 157 -1.48 -13.69 -61.01
CA PRO A 157 -1.51 -14.48 -59.78
C PRO A 157 -2.09 -13.66 -58.62
N THR A 158 -3.01 -14.28 -57.88
CA THR A 158 -3.69 -13.70 -56.73
C THR A 158 -2.68 -13.43 -55.61
N PRO A 159 -2.66 -12.24 -54.99
CA PRO A 159 -1.73 -11.94 -53.89
C PRO A 159 -2.03 -12.84 -52.69
N THR A 160 -1.02 -13.57 -52.23
CA THR A 160 -1.06 -14.35 -50.99
C THR A 160 -1.11 -13.41 -49.80
N ALA A 161 -2.15 -13.52 -48.96
CA ALA A 161 -2.26 -12.72 -47.73
C ALA A 161 -1.05 -12.98 -46.81
N THR A 162 -0.33 -11.91 -46.46
CA THR A 162 0.76 -11.99 -45.49
C THR A 162 0.18 -12.16 -44.09
N PRO A 163 0.63 -13.15 -43.29
CA PRO A 163 0.12 -13.34 -41.92
C PRO A 163 0.40 -12.08 -41.10
N THR A 164 -0.66 -11.52 -40.53
CA THR A 164 -0.60 -10.35 -39.65
C THR A 164 -0.09 -10.82 -38.29
N SER A 165 0.95 -10.18 -37.74
CA SER A 165 1.49 -10.55 -36.42
C SER A 165 0.41 -10.37 -35.35
N THR A 166 0.11 -11.45 -34.63
CA THR A 166 -0.80 -11.40 -33.47
C THR A 166 -0.16 -10.50 -32.41
N PRO A 167 -0.84 -9.44 -31.92
CA PRO A 167 -0.28 -8.59 -30.89
C PRO A 167 -0.05 -9.40 -29.61
N THR A 168 1.17 -9.34 -29.07
CA THR A 168 1.49 -9.89 -27.75
C THR A 168 0.63 -9.18 -26.71
N PRO A 169 -0.12 -9.88 -25.84
CA PRO A 169 -0.94 -9.24 -24.83
C PRO A 169 -0.05 -8.39 -23.92
N THR A 170 -0.41 -7.12 -23.76
CA THR A 170 0.22 -6.23 -22.79
C THR A 170 -0.12 -6.74 -21.38
N PRO A 171 0.86 -6.89 -20.45
CA PRO A 171 0.57 -7.31 -19.09
C PRO A 171 -0.47 -6.36 -18.48
N THR A 172 -1.60 -6.91 -18.07
CA THR A 172 -2.66 -6.14 -17.41
C THR A 172 -2.20 -5.87 -15.99
N ALA A 173 -2.20 -4.59 -15.57
CA ALA A 173 -1.82 -4.21 -14.22
C ALA A 173 -2.70 -4.94 -13.20
N THR A 174 -2.08 -5.71 -12.29
CA THR A 174 -2.77 -6.30 -11.14
C THR A 174 -3.43 -5.16 -10.34
N PRO A 175 -4.71 -5.29 -9.92
CA PRO A 175 -5.35 -4.25 -9.13
C PRO A 175 -4.54 -4.01 -7.86
N THR A 176 -3.97 -2.81 -7.74
CA THR A 176 -3.28 -2.38 -6.53
C THR A 176 -4.30 -2.34 -5.39
N PRO A 177 -4.05 -3.03 -4.26
CA PRO A 177 -4.99 -3.00 -3.16
C PRO A 177 -5.16 -1.57 -2.68
N THR A 178 -6.40 -1.10 -2.67
CA THR A 178 -6.72 0.24 -2.17
C THR A 178 -6.65 0.19 -0.65
N PRO A 179 -5.73 0.93 -0.02
CA PRO A 179 -5.65 0.95 1.42
C PRO A 179 -6.93 1.56 1.98
N THR A 180 -7.55 0.87 2.93
CA THR A 180 -8.69 1.42 3.65
C THR A 180 -8.16 2.02 4.94
N GLN A 181 -8.30 3.34 5.06
CA GLN A 181 -7.95 4.01 6.28
C GLN A 181 -9.09 3.87 7.29
N LEU A 182 -8.90 2.96 8.26
CA LEU A 182 -9.81 2.82 9.39
C LEU A 182 -9.57 3.90 10.46
N ILE A 183 -8.36 4.43 10.57
CA ILE A 183 -7.99 5.36 11.64
C ILE A 183 -7.23 6.57 11.06
N MET A 184 -7.96 7.68 10.84
CA MET A 184 -7.32 8.99 10.69
C MET A 184 -6.83 9.45 12.05
N ASN A 185 -5.55 9.83 12.15
CA ASN A 185 -4.97 10.44 13.35
C ASN A 185 -5.52 11.85 13.59
N GLY A 186 -6.82 11.88 13.84
CA GLY A 186 -7.71 13.01 14.05
C GLY A 186 -8.99 12.58 14.76
N ALA A 187 -9.33 11.28 14.76
CA ALA A 187 -10.29 10.70 15.71
C ALA A 187 -9.61 10.24 17.03
N LEU A 188 -8.33 9.83 16.96
CA LEU A 188 -7.49 9.59 18.15
C LEU A 188 -7.09 10.91 18.83
N GLU A 189 -6.78 11.95 18.04
CA GLU A 189 -6.00 13.14 18.47
C GLU A 189 -6.56 14.48 17.91
N GLY A 190 -7.88 14.62 17.70
CA GLY A 190 -8.45 15.84 17.08
C GLY A 190 -9.44 16.62 17.93
N SER A 191 -10.08 15.97 18.91
CA SER A 191 -11.07 16.53 19.81
C SER A 191 -11.64 15.33 20.56
N ILE A 192 -11.57 15.34 21.90
CA ILE A 192 -12.09 14.29 22.79
C ILE A 192 -13.64 14.16 22.77
N SER A 193 -14.28 14.12 21.59
CA SER A 193 -15.64 13.55 21.50
C SER A 193 -15.49 12.04 21.67
N PRO A 194 -15.99 11.45 22.77
CA PRO A 194 -15.07 10.90 23.74
C PRO A 194 -14.90 9.40 23.52
N TRP A 195 -13.64 8.97 23.56
CA TRP A 195 -13.31 7.64 24.07
C TRP A 195 -14.20 7.34 25.28
N VAL A 196 -15.01 6.28 25.20
CA VAL A 196 -15.81 5.86 26.34
C VAL A 196 -14.89 5.09 27.27
N LEU A 197 -14.71 5.62 28.47
CA LEU A 197 -13.89 5.05 29.52
C LEU A 197 -14.80 4.47 30.61
N SER A 198 -14.53 3.24 31.02
CA SER A 198 -15.18 2.62 32.18
C SER A 198 -14.13 2.13 33.19
N GLY A 199 -14.52 1.93 34.44
CA GLY A 199 -13.58 1.48 35.48
C GLY A 199 -12.79 2.64 36.10
N SER A 200 -13.23 3.12 37.25
CA SER A 200 -12.54 4.18 37.99
C SER A 200 -11.11 3.77 38.32
N GLY A 201 -10.12 4.58 37.91
CA GLY A 201 -8.70 4.30 38.11
C GLY A 201 -8.09 3.27 37.13
N ALA A 202 -8.84 2.75 36.16
CA ALA A 202 -8.27 1.92 35.10
C ALA A 202 -7.54 2.75 34.03
N PHE A 203 -7.99 3.99 33.82
CA PHE A 203 -7.45 4.89 32.80
C PHE A 203 -7.29 6.31 33.34
N TYR A 204 -6.24 7.00 32.89
CA TYR A 204 -6.07 8.45 33.08
C TYR A 204 -5.97 9.12 31.73
N THR A 205 -6.75 10.18 31.52
CA THR A 205 -6.66 11.02 30.32
C THR A 205 -6.31 12.45 30.69
N ASN A 206 -5.51 13.09 29.85
CA ASN A 206 -5.20 14.51 29.99
C ASN A 206 -4.96 15.09 28.60
N ASN A 207 -5.32 16.36 28.39
CA ASN A 207 -5.06 17.05 27.13
C ASN A 207 -3.56 17.39 26.91
N GLY A 208 -2.73 17.22 27.94
CA GLY A 208 -1.27 17.29 27.90
C GLY A 208 -0.67 18.66 27.58
N ASN A 209 0.59 18.85 27.98
CA ASN A 209 1.51 19.88 27.46
C ASN A 209 2.51 19.25 26.45
N TYR A 210 2.00 18.33 25.63
CA TYR A 210 2.66 17.47 24.62
C TYR A 210 3.41 16.23 25.12
N PRO A 211 3.00 15.05 24.61
CA PRO A 211 3.96 14.11 24.05
C PRO A 211 3.47 13.65 22.67
N HIS A 212 3.70 14.52 21.67
CA HIS A 212 3.60 14.27 20.22
C HIS A 212 2.20 14.30 19.57
N GLY A 213 1.53 15.46 19.67
CA GLY A 213 1.12 16.16 18.44
C GLY A 213 -0.37 16.38 18.11
N GLY A 214 -1.33 15.93 18.93
CA GLY A 214 -2.75 16.23 18.69
C GLY A 214 -3.69 16.12 19.91
N THR A 215 -3.42 16.89 20.96
CA THR A 215 -4.36 17.17 22.08
C THR A 215 -5.01 15.98 22.78
N GLY A 216 -4.18 15.18 23.45
CA GLY A 216 -4.59 14.13 24.38
C GLY A 216 -3.43 13.20 24.71
N TYR A 217 -3.48 12.51 25.83
CA TYR A 217 -2.81 11.24 26.03
C TYR A 217 -3.60 10.41 27.04
N MET A 218 -3.41 9.08 27.01
CA MET A 218 -4.01 8.14 27.96
C MET A 218 -2.96 7.21 28.55
N TYR A 219 -3.02 6.97 29.86
CA TYR A 219 -2.25 5.93 30.54
C TYR A 219 -3.16 4.83 31.08
N PHE A 220 -2.72 3.58 30.96
CA PHE A 220 -3.39 2.39 31.47
C PHE A 220 -2.88 2.03 32.87
N GLY A 221 -3.77 1.52 33.73
CA GLY A 221 -3.38 0.90 35.00
C GLY A 221 -2.97 1.88 36.09
N VAL A 222 -3.73 2.95 36.29
CA VAL A 222 -3.46 3.97 37.32
C VAL A 222 -3.48 3.37 38.73
N ASN A 223 -4.40 2.43 38.97
CA ASN A 223 -4.54 1.70 40.23
C ASN A 223 -4.31 0.19 40.02
N ASN A 224 -3.87 -0.50 41.08
CA ASN A 224 -3.77 -1.95 41.06
C ASN A 224 -5.15 -2.61 41.17
N ASN A 225 -5.33 -3.77 40.53
CA ASN A 225 -6.55 -4.61 40.61
C ASN A 225 -7.84 -3.94 40.12
N VAL A 226 -7.74 -3.01 39.17
CA VAL A 226 -8.90 -2.38 38.53
C VAL A 226 -9.19 -3.02 37.17
N THR A 227 -10.45 -2.99 36.77
CA THR A 227 -10.90 -3.42 35.45
C THR A 227 -11.66 -2.29 34.79
N GLY A 228 -11.45 -2.10 33.49
CA GLY A 228 -12.10 -1.07 32.72
C GLY A 228 -12.02 -1.35 31.23
N GLN A 229 -12.77 -0.60 30.45
CA GLN A 229 -12.75 -0.63 28.99
C GLN A 229 -12.49 0.77 28.44
N VAL A 230 -11.76 0.82 27.33
CA VAL A 230 -11.62 2.03 26.51
C VAL A 230 -11.98 1.66 25.09
N TYR A 231 -12.93 2.39 24.49
CA TYR A 231 -13.32 2.18 23.11
C TYR A 231 -13.77 3.49 22.47
N GLN A 232 -13.68 3.53 21.14
CA GLN A 232 -14.28 4.55 20.30
C GLN A 232 -15.17 3.83 19.28
N THR A 233 -16.39 4.31 19.07
CA THR A 233 -17.24 3.81 17.98
C THR A 233 -16.79 4.51 16.70
N VAL A 234 -16.25 3.74 15.76
CA VAL A 234 -15.78 4.21 14.44
C VAL A 234 -16.87 4.01 13.39
#